data_AF-A0A6M1ZUJ4-F1
#
_entry.id   AF-A0A6M1ZUJ4-F1
#
_cell.length_a   1.000
_cell.length_b   1.000
_cell.length_c   1.000
_cell.angle_alpha   90.00
_cell.angle_beta   90.00
_cell.angle_gamma   90.00
#
_symmetry.space_group_name_H-M   'P 1'
#
loop_
_entity.id
_entity.type
_entity.pdbx_description
1 polymer ?
#
loop_
_entity_poly.entity_id
_entity_poly.type
_entity_poly.pdbx_seq_one_letter_code
_entity_poly.pdbx_strand_id
1 'polypeptide(L)'
;MDKDILFEKTKLAILAYCIEDWTSLYFVPSFVEQFYRFEDSELIKIKSLAIIKNLLDEKLVVAGDLINNKFIPWKMSINETLKRIKSDWENLLKDLVVLHGFFPA
;
A
#
# COMPACT_ATOMS: atom_id res chain seq x y z
N MET A 1 -16.10 -14.41 9.33
CA MET A 1 -14.92 -13.90 10.06
C MET A 1 -15.11 -12.41 10.21
N ASP A 2 -14.90 -11.88 11.41
CA ASP A 2 -15.12 -10.47 11.71
C ASP A 2 -14.21 -9.57 10.86
N LYS A 3 -14.75 -8.45 10.36
CA LYS A 3 -14.01 -7.48 9.55
C LYS A 3 -12.88 -6.83 10.36
N ASP A 4 -13.08 -6.65 11.65
CA ASP A 4 -12.10 -6.05 12.56
C ASP A 4 -10.90 -7.00 12.78
N ILE A 5 -11.18 -8.31 12.88
CA ILE A 5 -10.13 -9.34 12.98
C ILE A 5 -9.26 -9.37 11.71
N LEU A 6 -9.87 -9.23 10.53
CA LEU A 6 -9.13 -9.20 9.26
C LEU A 6 -8.24 -7.96 9.16
N PHE A 7 -8.76 -6.81 9.59
CA PHE A 7 -8.03 -5.55 9.54
C PHE A 7 -6.77 -5.61 10.41
N GLU A 8 -6.91 -6.05 11.66
CA GLU A 8 -5.78 -6.18 12.59
C GLU A 8 -4.77 -7.24 12.15
N LYS A 9 -5.23 -8.39 11.65
CA LYS A 9 -4.30 -9.39 11.09
C LYS A 9 -3.49 -8.86 9.91
N THR A 10 -4.12 -8.05 9.06
CA THR A 10 -3.43 -7.46 7.91
C THR A 10 -2.38 -6.45 8.35
N LYS A 11 -2.69 -5.60 9.34
CA LYS A 11 -1.70 -4.68 9.95
C LYS A 11 -0.48 -5.44 10.49
N LEU A 12 -0.73 -6.48 11.29
CA LEU A 12 0.34 -7.28 11.88
C LEU A 12 1.20 -7.97 10.81
N ALA A 13 0.59 -8.47 9.74
CA ALA A 13 1.31 -9.07 8.63
C ALA A 13 2.23 -8.05 7.91
N ILE A 14 1.73 -6.84 7.66
CA ILE A 14 2.54 -5.76 7.05
C ILE A 14 3.73 -5.42 7.95
N LEU A 15 3.49 -5.22 9.25
CA LEU A 15 4.55 -4.88 10.21
C LEU A 15 5.59 -5.99 10.33
N ALA A 16 5.15 -7.26 10.35
CA ALA A 16 6.05 -8.40 10.42
C ALA A 16 6.92 -8.58 9.16
N TYR A 17 6.46 -8.07 8.01
CA TYR A 17 7.17 -8.18 6.73
C TYR A 17 8.14 -7.01 6.46
N CYS A 18 8.30 -6.04 7.36
CA CYS A 18 9.34 -5.02 7.21
C CYS A 18 10.73 -5.65 7.43
N ILE A 19 11.26 -6.33 6.40
CA ILE A 19 12.48 -7.16 6.42
C ILE A 19 13.74 -6.33 6.69
N GLU A 20 13.76 -5.05 6.29
CA GLU A 20 14.94 -4.16 6.39
C GLU A 20 14.57 -2.76 6.91
N ASP A 21 13.78 -2.66 7.99
CA ASP A 21 13.25 -1.40 8.55
C ASP A 21 12.26 -0.63 7.66
N TRP A 22 12.16 -0.98 6.38
CA TRP A 22 11.20 -0.43 5.42
C TRP A 22 10.66 -1.53 4.50
N THR A 23 9.52 -1.25 3.88
CA THR A 23 8.94 -2.09 2.83
C THR A 23 8.36 -1.20 1.73
N SER A 24 8.31 -1.74 0.52
CA SER A 24 7.68 -1.04 -0.59
C SER A 24 6.17 -0.98 -0.40
N LEU A 25 5.59 0.20 -0.60
CA LEU A 25 4.13 0.41 -0.53
C LEU A 25 3.35 -0.44 -1.54
N TYR A 26 4.01 -0.92 -2.61
CA TYR A 26 3.42 -1.83 -3.60
C TYR A 26 3.13 -3.23 -3.07
N PHE A 27 3.77 -3.64 -1.97
CA PHE A 27 3.46 -4.94 -1.35
C PHE A 27 2.22 -4.88 -0.45
N VAL A 28 1.78 -3.69 -0.03
CA VAL A 28 0.62 -3.55 0.86
C VAL A 28 -0.64 -4.21 0.27
N PRO A 29 -1.03 -3.95 -1.00
CA PRO A 29 -2.17 -4.64 -1.60
C PRO A 29 -2.09 -6.17 -1.57
N SER A 30 -0.90 -6.75 -1.72
CA SER A 30 -0.71 -8.20 -1.66
C SER A 30 -1.00 -8.77 -0.28
N PHE A 31 -0.70 -8.05 0.81
CA PHE A 31 -1.11 -8.45 2.16
C PHE A 31 -2.62 -8.36 2.33
N VAL A 32 -3.23 -7.30 1.82
CA VAL A 32 -4.69 -7.15 1.86
C VAL A 32 -5.37 -8.27 1.08
N GLU A 33 -4.90 -8.59 -0.11
CA GLU A 33 -5.44 -9.67 -0.94
C GLU A 33 -5.42 -11.03 -0.24
N GLN A 34 -4.36 -11.35 0.52
CA GLN A 34 -4.29 -12.60 1.31
C GLN A 34 -5.44 -12.75 2.31
N PHE A 35 -5.85 -11.65 2.95
CA PHE A 35 -6.90 -11.64 3.97
C PHE A 35 -8.30 -11.32 3.41
N TYR A 36 -8.38 -10.69 2.23
CA TYR A 36 -9.61 -10.24 1.57
C TYR A 36 -9.77 -10.86 0.16
N ARG A 37 -9.32 -12.11 -0.02
CA ARG A 37 -9.22 -12.85 -1.30
C ARG A 37 -10.47 -12.94 -2.21
N PHE A 38 -11.63 -12.53 -1.72
CA PHE A 38 -12.90 -12.56 -2.45
C PHE A 38 -13.37 -11.17 -2.88
N GLU A 39 -12.63 -10.12 -2.53
CA GLU A 39 -12.94 -8.76 -2.91
C GLU A 39 -12.30 -8.42 -4.25
N ASP A 40 -12.95 -7.53 -4.99
CA ASP A 40 -12.41 -7.05 -6.25
C ASP A 40 -11.20 -6.12 -6.03
N SER A 41 -10.45 -5.90 -7.11
CA SER A 41 -9.22 -5.11 -7.07
C SER A 41 -9.41 -3.65 -6.62
N GLU A 42 -10.58 -3.06 -6.82
CA GLU A 42 -10.87 -1.69 -6.38
C GLU A 42 -11.06 -1.66 -4.85
N LEU A 43 -11.84 -2.60 -4.31
CA LEU A 43 -12.00 -2.77 -2.87
C LEU A 43 -10.67 -3.08 -2.17
N ILE A 44 -9.82 -3.92 -2.75
CA ILE A 44 -8.48 -4.19 -2.22
C ILE A 44 -7.65 -2.90 -2.12
N LYS A 45 -7.67 -2.04 -3.14
CA LYS A 45 -6.96 -0.74 -3.11
C LYS A 45 -7.53 0.18 -2.04
N ILE A 46 -8.86 0.30 -1.95
CA ILE A 46 -9.53 1.12 -0.92
C ILE A 46 -9.11 0.67 0.47
N LYS A 47 -9.11 -0.64 0.73
CA LYS A 47 -8.70 -1.21 2.02
C LYS A 47 -7.22 -1.05 2.30
N SER A 48 -6.38 -1.18 1.29
CA SER A 48 -4.95 -0.92 1.41
C SER A 48 -4.70 0.52 1.88
N LEU A 49 -5.37 1.52 1.28
CA LEU A 49 -5.27 2.90 1.72
C LEU A 49 -5.82 3.11 3.14
N ALA A 50 -6.91 2.42 3.53
CA ALA A 50 -7.45 2.48 4.88
C ALA A 50 -6.49 1.92 5.93
N ILE A 51 -5.82 0.80 5.63
CA ILE A 51 -4.82 0.18 6.50
C ILE A 51 -3.57 1.07 6.60
N ILE A 52 -3.06 1.60 5.49
CA ILE A 52 -1.94 2.55 5.49
C ILE A 52 -2.27 3.78 6.33
N LYS A 53 -3.47 4.34 6.14
CA LYS A 53 -3.93 5.48 6.94
C LYS A 53 -3.90 5.16 8.42
N ASN A 54 -4.45 4.02 8.82
CA ASN A 54 -4.47 3.61 10.22
C ASN A 54 -3.05 3.42 10.79
N LEU A 55 -2.13 2.78 10.05
CA LEU A 55 -0.74 2.62 10.48
C LEU A 55 -0.01 3.96 10.66
N LEU A 56 -0.28 4.94 9.78
CA LEU A 56 0.26 6.29 9.88
C LEU A 56 -0.34 7.07 11.05
N ASP A 57 -1.66 7.00 11.23
CA ASP A 57 -2.39 7.65 12.33
C ASP A 57 -1.91 7.13 13.70
N GLU A 58 -1.68 5.82 13.80
CA GLU A 58 -1.14 5.15 15.01
C GLU A 58 0.38 5.35 15.19
N LYS A 59 1.04 6.04 14.25
CA LYS A 59 2.50 6.28 14.24
C LYS A 59 3.33 4.99 14.28
N LEU A 60 2.79 3.90 13.76
CA LEU A 60 3.48 2.61 13.66
C LEU A 60 4.42 2.56 12.45
N VAL A 61 4.15 3.37 11.43
CA VAL A 61 4.96 3.48 10.22
C VAL A 61 5.15 4.94 9.83
N VAL A 62 6.14 5.18 8.96
CA VAL A 62 6.37 6.45 8.29
C VAL A 62 6.45 6.19 6.79
N ALA A 63 5.87 7.08 5.96
CA ALA A 63 5.99 7.01 4.51
C ALA A 63 7.16 7.87 4.02
N GLY A 64 7.85 7.41 2.97
CA GLY A 64 9.06 8.06 2.50
C GLY A 64 9.57 7.46 1.19
N ASP A 65 10.60 8.10 0.65
CA ASP A 65 11.33 7.61 -0.51
C ASP A 65 12.55 6.81 -0.04
N LEU A 66 12.89 5.75 -0.76
CA LEU A 66 14.16 5.05 -0.59
C LEU A 66 15.13 5.52 -1.68
N ILE A 67 16.14 6.30 -1.29
CA ILE A 67 17.13 6.86 -2.23
C ILE A 67 18.51 6.37 -1.81
N ASN A 68 19.22 5.68 -2.70
CA ASN A 68 20.56 5.12 -2.42
C ASN A 68 20.61 4.30 -1.12
N ASN A 69 19.64 3.38 -0.91
CA ASN A 69 19.46 2.59 0.32
C ASN A 69 19.22 3.41 1.59
N LYS A 70 18.90 4.69 1.48
CA LYS A 70 18.55 5.55 2.62
C LYS A 70 17.08 5.91 2.58
N PHE A 71 16.38 5.62 3.66
CA PHE A 71 15.00 6.05 3.82
C PHE A 71 14.92 7.55 4.12
N ILE A 72 14.12 8.28 3.35
CA ILE A 72 13.88 9.71 3.47
C ILE A 72 12.38 9.93 3.74
N PRO A 73 12.00 10.20 5.01
CA PRO A 73 10.61 10.47 5.38
C PRO A 73 10.01 11.64 4.59
N TRP A 74 8.77 11.49 4.17
CA TRP A 74 8.02 12.59 3.58
C TRP A 74 7.57 13.58 4.65
N LYS A 75 7.81 14.87 4.41
CA LYS A 75 7.34 15.97 5.27
C LYS A 75 6.00 16.49 4.77
N MET A 76 4.97 15.66 4.87
CA MET A 76 3.61 15.99 4.45
C MET A 76 2.57 15.38 5.40
N SER A 77 1.34 15.87 5.34
CA SER A 77 0.24 15.32 6.13
C SER A 77 -0.12 13.90 5.69
N ILE A 78 -0.82 13.16 6.55
CA ILE A 78 -1.31 11.81 6.23
C ILE A 78 -2.22 11.83 5.00
N ASN A 79 -3.08 12.85 4.88
CA ASN A 79 -3.96 12.99 3.71
C ASN A 79 -3.18 13.25 2.41
N GLU A 80 -2.13 14.07 2.45
CA GLU A 80 -1.25 14.29 1.29
C GLU A 80 -0.46 13.03 0.94
N THR A 81 0.01 12.31 1.96
CA THR A 81 0.68 11.02 1.80
C THR A 81 -0.22 10.03 1.06
N LEU A 82 -1.46 9.85 1.52
CA LEU A 82 -2.42 8.93 0.88
C LEU A 82 -2.75 9.35 -0.55
N LYS A 83 -2.89 10.65 -0.82
CA LYS A 83 -3.10 11.17 -2.17
C LYS A 83 -1.92 10.85 -3.08
N ARG A 84 -0.68 11.03 -2.60
CA ARG A 84 0.54 10.69 -3.35
C ARG A 84 0.58 9.20 -3.65
N ILE A 85 0.40 8.35 -2.65
CA ILE A 85 0.39 6.88 -2.81
C ILE A 85 -0.66 6.45 -3.84
N LYS A 86 -1.88 6.98 -3.73
CA LYS A 86 -2.95 6.70 -4.68
C LYS A 86 -2.56 7.12 -6.11
N SER A 87 -2.00 8.32 -6.27
CA SER A 87 -1.54 8.82 -7.58
C SER A 87 -0.42 7.94 -8.15
N ASP A 88 0.54 7.51 -7.33
CA ASP A 88 1.65 6.66 -7.75
C ASP A 88 1.13 5.30 -8.24
N TRP A 89 0.17 4.70 -7.51
CA TRP A 89 -0.49 3.45 -7.92
C TRP A 89 -1.27 3.58 -9.23
N GLU A 90 -1.96 4.71 -9.43
CA GLU A 90 -2.72 4.97 -10.66
C GLU A 90 -1.81 5.22 -11.87
N ASN A 91 -0.65 5.86 -11.67
CA ASN A 91 0.28 6.19 -12.75
C ASN A 91 1.13 4.98 -13.16
N LEU A 92 1.53 4.11 -12.22
CA LEU A 92 2.21 2.86 -12.58
C LEU A 92 1.37 1.94 -13.45
N LEU A 93 0.05 1.90 -13.23
CA LEU A 93 -0.86 1.16 -14.10
C LEU A 93 -0.87 1.73 -15.52
N LYS A 94 -0.74 3.05 -15.68
CA LYS A 94 -0.65 3.67 -17.01
C LYS A 94 0.68 3.36 -17.68
N ASP A 95 1.78 3.42 -16.95
CA ASP A 95 3.12 3.13 -17.50
C ASP A 95 3.27 1.65 -17.87
N LEU A 96 2.68 0.72 -17.10
CA LEU A 96 2.60 -0.70 -17.46
C LEU A 96 1.76 -0.94 -18.72
N VAL A 97 0.65 -0.22 -18.90
CA VAL A 97 -0.18 -0.28 -20.12
C VAL A 97 0.55 0.30 -21.33
N VAL A 98 1.38 1.33 -21.14
CA VAL A 98 2.19 1.94 -22.20
C VAL A 98 3.38 1.06 -22.58
N LEU A 99 4.01 0.39 -21.61
CA LEU A 99 5.13 -0.54 -21.85
C LEU A 99 4.66 -1.88 -22.46
N HIS A 100 3.43 -2.31 -22.18
CA HIS A 100 2.81 -3.51 -22.76
C HIS A 100 1.76 -3.17 -23.82
N GLY A 101 2.10 -2.34 -24.81
CA GLY A 101 1.28 -2.21 -26.01
C GLY A 101 0.87 -3.61 -26.52
N PHE A 102 -0.45 -3.84 -26.62
CA PHE A 102 -1.16 -5.10 -26.94
C PHE A 102 -1.56 -6.01 -25.76
N PHE A 103 -2.87 -6.00 -25.45
CA PHE A 103 -3.73 -7.17 -25.63
C PHE A 103 -5.11 -6.69 -26.15
N PRO A 104 -5.45 -6.83 -27.45
CA PRO A 104 -6.84 -6.77 -27.86
C PRO A 104 -7.56 -8.01 -27.29
N ALA A 105 -8.82 -7.83 -26.93
CA ALA A 105 -9.76 -8.92 -26.70
C ALA A 105 -9.92 -9.80 -27.95
#